data_AF-A0AAU8J6G3-F1
#
_entry.id   AF-A0AAU8J6G3-F1
#
_cell.length_a   1.000
_cell.length_b   1.000
_cell.length_c   1.000
_cell.angle_alpha   90.00
_cell.angle_beta   90.00
_cell.angle_gamma   90.00
#
_symmetry.space_group_name_H-M   'P 1'
#
loop_
_entity.id
_entity.type
_entity.pdbx_description
1 polymer ?
#
loop_
_entity_poly.entity_id
_entity_poly.type
_entity_poly.pdbx_seq_one_letter_code
_entity_poly.pdbx_strand_id
1 'polypeptide(L)'
;MATTPSEAVVHEPHGARFVSYATPRTGSAQLAAWRGEIPAGTRAPGHTVSHEEVLYPLTGTLRLPLDGETHTVAPGDAVIVNAGSTLAVENPTDSTATMWVTTSVGLEAELADGTRITPPWTH
;
A
#
# COMPACT_ATOMS: atom_id res chain seq x y z
N MET A 1 -4.12 9.53 -20.20
CA MET A 1 -3.45 8.25 -20.51
C MET A 1 -4.02 7.19 -19.58
N ALA A 2 -4.21 5.96 -20.03
CA ALA A 2 -4.70 4.86 -19.20
C ALA A 2 -3.64 3.76 -19.15
N THR A 3 -3.33 3.24 -17.97
CA THR A 3 -2.44 2.09 -17.77
C THR A 3 -3.29 0.86 -17.57
N THR A 4 -3.22 -0.09 -18.49
CA THR A 4 -3.94 -1.37 -18.35
C THR A 4 -3.20 -2.31 -17.39
N PRO A 5 -3.87 -3.32 -16.82
CA PRO A 5 -3.21 -4.31 -15.97
C PRO A 5 -2.03 -5.04 -16.65
N SER A 6 -2.07 -5.21 -17.98
CA SER A 6 -0.98 -5.81 -18.76
C SER A 6 0.22 -4.89 -18.98
N GLU A 7 0.04 -3.58 -18.85
CA GLU A 7 1.11 -2.58 -18.98
C GLU A 7 1.71 -2.20 -17.62
N ALA A 8 0.99 -2.47 -16.52
CA ALA A 8 1.42 -2.16 -15.17
C ALA A 8 2.62 -3.01 -14.73
N VAL A 9 3.57 -2.38 -14.03
CA VAL A 9 4.74 -3.08 -13.48
C VAL A 9 4.35 -3.74 -12.16
N VAL A 10 4.71 -5.00 -11.99
CA VAL A 10 4.45 -5.79 -10.78
C VAL A 10 5.72 -5.91 -9.95
N HIS A 11 5.60 -5.65 -8.65
CA HIS A 11 6.65 -5.87 -7.65
C HIS A 11 6.17 -6.91 -6.63
N GLU A 12 7.03 -7.83 -6.22
CA GLU A 12 6.63 -8.97 -5.36
C GLU A 12 7.51 -9.13 -4.11
N PRO A 13 7.60 -8.12 -3.23
CA PRO A 13 8.34 -8.25 -1.98
C PRO A 13 7.61 -9.17 -1.00
N HIS A 14 8.33 -10.13 -0.41
CA HIS A 14 7.84 -10.98 0.68
C HIS A 14 6.50 -11.71 0.38
N GLY A 15 6.23 -12.01 -0.90
CA GLY A 15 5.05 -12.74 -1.35
C GLY A 15 3.79 -11.90 -1.58
N ALA A 16 3.76 -10.63 -1.16
CA ALA A 16 2.70 -9.69 -1.54
C ALA A 16 2.99 -9.08 -2.91
N ARG A 17 1.95 -8.79 -3.70
CA ARG A 17 2.11 -8.22 -5.05
C ARG A 17 1.64 -6.76 -5.06
N PHE A 18 2.43 -5.89 -5.68
CA PHE A 18 2.14 -4.47 -5.84
C PHE A 18 2.13 -4.15 -7.33
N VAL A 19 0.95 -3.88 -7.88
CA VAL A 19 0.74 -3.59 -9.29
C VAL A 19 0.68 -2.09 -9.48
N SER A 20 1.74 -1.50 -10.03
CA SER A 20 1.92 -0.05 -10.15
C SER A 20 1.24 0.51 -11.39
N TYR A 21 0.29 1.43 -11.19
CA TYR A 21 -0.55 1.98 -12.27
C TYR A 21 -0.23 3.44 -12.58
N ALA A 22 -0.05 4.26 -11.56
CA ALA A 22 0.27 5.69 -11.68
C ALA A 22 1.58 5.99 -10.94
N THR A 23 2.60 6.43 -11.68
CA THR A 23 3.88 6.91 -11.17
C THR A 23 4.42 7.97 -12.14
N PRO A 24 5.51 8.67 -11.81
CA PRO A 24 6.23 9.50 -12.77
C PRO A 24 6.57 8.76 -14.07
N ARG A 25 6.97 7.47 -14.00
CA ARG A 25 7.24 6.64 -15.19
C ARG A 25 6.01 6.41 -16.08
N THR A 26 4.80 6.41 -15.53
CA THR A 26 3.55 6.29 -16.30
C THR A 26 2.85 7.63 -16.55
N GLY A 27 3.52 8.75 -16.26
CA GLY A 27 3.06 10.11 -16.58
C GLY A 27 2.31 10.84 -15.47
N SER A 28 2.22 10.28 -14.26
CA SER A 28 1.65 10.99 -13.11
C SER A 28 2.68 11.96 -12.52
N ALA A 29 2.31 13.24 -12.44
CA ALA A 29 3.23 14.30 -11.95
C ALA A 29 3.22 14.45 -10.43
N GLN A 30 2.11 14.14 -9.76
CA GLN A 30 1.91 14.44 -8.35
C GLN A 30 1.61 13.22 -7.50
N LEU A 31 0.98 12.20 -8.08
CA LEU A 31 0.48 11.05 -7.34
C LEU A 31 1.20 9.77 -7.74
N ALA A 32 1.39 8.88 -6.77
CA ALA A 32 1.72 7.49 -7.00
C ALA A 32 0.53 6.63 -6.57
N ALA A 33 0.15 5.64 -7.38
CA ALA A 33 -0.96 4.75 -7.05
C ALA A 33 -0.77 3.33 -7.59
N TRP A 34 -1.14 2.36 -6.77
CA TRP A 34 -0.98 0.94 -7.06
C TRP A 34 -2.12 0.12 -6.45
N ARG A 35 -2.29 -1.10 -6.96
CA ARG A 35 -3.08 -2.14 -6.30
C ARG A 35 -2.15 -3.04 -5.49
N GLY A 36 -2.40 -3.15 -4.19
CA GLY A 36 -1.81 -4.19 -3.34
C GLY A 36 -2.67 -5.46 -3.38
N GLU A 37 -2.04 -6.61 -3.54
CA GLU A 37 -2.65 -7.94 -3.41
C GLU A 37 -1.97 -8.63 -2.23
N ILE A 38 -2.73 -8.80 -1.14
CA ILE A 38 -2.23 -9.22 0.16
C ILE A 38 -2.65 -10.68 0.39
N PRO A 39 -1.72 -11.64 0.32
CA PRO A 39 -2.02 -13.06 0.49
C PRO A 39 -2.66 -13.37 1.84
N ALA A 40 -3.40 -14.48 1.89
CA ALA A 40 -3.91 -15.05 3.12
C ALA A 40 -2.80 -15.25 4.17
N GLY A 41 -3.11 -14.98 5.44
CA GLY A 41 -2.17 -15.12 6.56
C GLY A 41 -1.04 -14.08 6.61
N THR A 42 -1.03 -13.08 5.72
CA THR A 42 0.02 -12.05 5.71
C THR A 42 0.03 -11.26 7.02
N ARG A 43 1.24 -11.05 7.57
CA ARG A 43 1.52 -10.09 8.64
C ARG A 43 2.72 -9.25 8.22
N ALA A 44 2.48 -8.14 7.51
CA ALA A 44 3.54 -7.25 7.07
C ALA A 44 4.10 -6.46 8.27
N PRO A 45 5.41 -6.23 8.34
CA PRO A 45 5.99 -5.38 9.38
C PRO A 45 5.47 -3.95 9.27
N GLY A 46 5.39 -3.28 10.42
CA GLY A 46 5.05 -1.86 10.49
C GLY A 46 6.14 -0.99 9.87
N HIS A 47 5.73 0.12 9.26
CA HIS A 47 6.60 1.15 8.73
C HIS A 47 5.96 2.53 8.86
N THR A 48 6.79 3.56 9.01
CA THR A 48 6.35 4.95 9.13
C THR A 48 6.41 5.63 7.77
N VAL A 49 5.30 6.24 7.35
CA VAL A 49 5.19 6.84 6.01
C VAL A 49 5.61 8.31 6.03
N SER A 50 6.40 8.76 5.05
CA SER A 50 6.82 10.16 4.96
C SER A 50 5.76 11.08 4.35
N HIS A 51 4.77 10.51 3.66
CA HIS A 51 3.68 11.23 3.01
C HIS A 51 2.33 10.61 3.41
N GLU A 52 1.26 11.37 3.25
CA GLU A 52 -0.09 10.83 3.41
C GLU A 52 -0.33 9.70 2.41
N GLU A 53 -0.96 8.62 2.87
CA GLU A 53 -1.49 7.55 2.03
C GLU A 53 -2.99 7.40 2.24
N VAL A 54 -3.71 7.17 1.15
CA VAL A 54 -5.11 6.73 1.18
C VAL A 54 -5.17 5.27 0.75
N LEU A 55 -5.64 4.42 1.66
CA LEU A 55 -5.87 2.99 1.41
C LEU A 55 -7.38 2.76 1.24
N TYR A 56 -7.73 2.03 0.19
CA TYR A 56 -9.12 1.70 -0.15
C TYR A 56 -9.24 0.22 -0.51
N PRO A 57 -9.72 -0.64 0.41
CA PRO A 57 -9.92 -2.05 0.12
C PRO A 57 -10.89 -2.24 -1.07
N LEU A 58 -10.54 -3.15 -1.97
CA LEU A 58 -11.32 -3.48 -3.17
C LEU A 58 -12.00 -4.84 -3.01
N THR A 59 -11.30 -5.81 -2.41
CA THR A 59 -11.82 -7.16 -2.15
C THR A 59 -11.29 -7.69 -0.82
N GLY A 60 -12.10 -8.50 -0.13
CA GLY A 60 -11.72 -9.11 1.14
C GLY A 60 -11.65 -8.10 2.28
N THR A 61 -11.21 -8.57 3.46
CA THR A 61 -11.09 -7.75 4.67
C THR A 61 -9.65 -7.76 5.16
N LEU A 62 -9.14 -6.59 5.55
CA LEU A 62 -7.79 -6.42 6.09
C LEU A 62 -7.87 -5.94 7.54
N ARG A 63 -6.81 -6.23 8.30
CA ARG A 63 -6.54 -5.56 9.58
C ARG A 63 -5.36 -4.62 9.41
N LEU A 64 -5.53 -3.39 9.86
CA LEU A 64 -4.54 -2.32 9.75
C LEU A 64 -4.21 -1.82 11.16
N PRO A 65 -3.13 -2.32 11.77
CA PRO A 65 -2.49 -1.63 12.88
C PRO A 65 -1.99 -0.26 12.39
N LEU A 66 -2.46 0.81 13.03
CA LEU A 66 -2.15 2.20 12.72
C LEU A 66 -1.99 2.97 14.05
N ASP A 67 -0.79 3.48 14.32
CA ASP A 67 -0.47 4.25 15.53
C ASP A 67 -0.95 3.63 16.86
N GLY A 68 -0.88 2.29 16.94
CA GLY A 68 -1.26 1.54 18.14
C GLY A 68 -2.75 1.18 18.24
N GLU A 69 -3.59 1.68 17.34
CA GLU A 69 -4.96 1.19 17.16
C GLU A 69 -5.01 0.16 16.01
N THR A 70 -5.92 -0.81 16.06
CA THR A 70 -6.10 -1.77 14.97
C THR A 70 -7.49 -1.62 14.37
N HIS A 71 -7.52 -1.27 13.08
CA HIS A 71 -8.75 -1.13 12.32
C HIS A 71 -9.00 -2.38 11.49
N THR A 72 -10.26 -2.83 11.43
CA THR A 72 -10.68 -3.85 10.45
C THR A 72 -11.40 -3.12 9.32
N VAL A 73 -10.95 -3.32 8.09
CA VAL A 73 -11.41 -2.55 6.93
C VAL A 73 -11.82 -3.47 5.79
N ALA A 74 -12.87 -3.07 5.08
CA ALA A 74 -13.50 -3.84 4.02
C ALA A 74 -13.85 -2.92 2.83
N PRO A 75 -14.33 -3.48 1.69
CA PRO A 75 -14.66 -2.66 0.54
C PRO A 75 -15.76 -1.66 0.87
N GLY A 76 -15.54 -0.40 0.49
CA GLY A 76 -16.38 0.73 0.88
C GLY A 76 -15.74 1.63 1.92
N ASP A 77 -14.78 1.13 2.71
CA ASP A 77 -14.05 1.92 3.70
C ASP A 77 -12.88 2.66 3.04
N ALA A 78 -12.63 3.89 3.48
CA ALA A 78 -11.43 4.64 3.14
C ALA A 78 -10.62 4.88 4.40
N VAL A 79 -9.31 4.65 4.32
CA VAL A 79 -8.37 4.85 5.42
C VAL A 79 -7.38 5.91 5.00
N ILE A 80 -7.21 6.91 5.85
CA ILE A 80 -6.20 7.97 5.68
C ILE A 80 -5.08 7.69 6.67
N VAL A 81 -3.87 7.52 6.16
CA VAL A 81 -2.64 7.36 6.93
C VAL A 81 -1.87 8.66 6.77
N ASN A 82 -1.84 9.49 7.80
CA ASN A 82 -1.15 10.77 7.74
C ASN A 82 0.38 10.57 7.71
N ALA A 83 1.10 11.52 7.14
CA ALA A 83 2.57 11.54 7.22
C ALA A 83 3.05 11.45 8.68
N GLY A 84 4.04 10.60 8.94
CA GLY A 84 4.56 10.31 10.26
C GLY A 84 3.83 9.20 11.03
N SER A 85 2.72 8.69 10.51
CA SER A 85 2.01 7.55 11.13
C SER A 85 2.72 6.24 10.82
N THR A 86 2.71 5.31 11.78
CA THR A 86 3.20 3.93 11.60
C THR A 86 2.04 3.02 11.21
N LEU A 87 2.11 2.46 10.00
CA LEU A 87 1.12 1.54 9.44
C LEU A 87 1.72 0.12 9.33
N ALA A 88 0.91 -0.89 9.63
CA ALA A 88 1.12 -2.27 9.22
C ALA A 88 -0.11 -2.80 8.46
N VAL A 89 0.07 -3.87 7.67
CA VAL A 89 -1.01 -4.54 6.95
C VAL A 89 -1.03 -6.02 7.30
N GLU A 90 -2.17 -6.49 7.79
CA GLU A 90 -2.41 -7.90 8.06
C GLU A 90 -3.61 -8.40 7.27
N ASN A 91 -3.49 -9.61 6.74
CA ASN A 91 -4.61 -10.37 6.19
C ASN A 91 -4.79 -11.65 7.01
N PRO A 92 -5.64 -11.64 8.05
CA PRO A 92 -5.87 -12.81 8.90
C PRO A 92 -6.83 -13.84 8.27
N THR A 93 -7.31 -13.59 7.05
CA THR A 93 -8.27 -14.46 6.36
C THR A 93 -7.57 -15.57 5.58
N ASP A 94 -8.36 -16.46 4.97
CA ASP A 94 -7.93 -17.60 4.16
C ASP A 94 -7.88 -17.30 2.64
N SER A 95 -8.18 -16.06 2.24
CA SER A 95 -8.18 -15.63 0.84
C SER A 95 -7.35 -14.36 0.64
N THR A 96 -6.92 -14.11 -0.60
CA THR A 96 -6.20 -12.87 -0.93
C THR A 96 -7.16 -11.70 -0.88
N ALA A 97 -6.78 -10.65 -0.15
CA ALA A 97 -7.46 -9.36 -0.15
C ALA A 97 -6.73 -8.40 -1.09
N THR A 98 -7.46 -7.44 -1.67
CA THR A 98 -6.85 -6.42 -2.52
C THR A 98 -7.24 -5.02 -2.05
N MET A 99 -6.33 -4.07 -2.23
CA MET A 99 -6.57 -2.66 -1.91
C MET A 99 -5.93 -1.75 -2.95
N TRP A 100 -6.55 -0.60 -3.19
CA TRP A 100 -5.94 0.51 -3.89
C TRP A 100 -5.22 1.39 -2.88
N VAL A 101 -4.02 1.84 -3.22
CA VAL A 101 -3.28 2.82 -2.41
C VAL A 101 -2.90 3.99 -3.29
N THR A 102 -3.08 5.21 -2.78
CA THR A 102 -2.64 6.45 -3.42
C THR A 102 -1.86 7.30 -2.43
N THR A 103 -0.77 7.89 -2.88
CA THR A 103 0.07 8.82 -2.12
C THR A 103 0.65 9.88 -3.07
N SER A 104 1.45 10.80 -2.53
CA SER A 104 2.22 11.76 -3.33
C SER A 104 3.53 11.14 -3.84
N VAL A 105 3.99 11.57 -5.01
CA VAL A 105 5.32 11.21 -5.53
C VAL A 105 6.40 11.63 -4.54
N GLY A 106 7.38 10.74 -4.30
CA GLY A 106 8.44 10.95 -3.32
C GLY A 106 8.20 10.26 -1.98
N LEU A 107 7.20 9.36 -1.88
CA LEU A 107 6.99 8.52 -0.71
C LEU A 107 8.28 7.78 -0.31
N GLU A 108 8.61 7.88 0.97
CA GLU A 108 9.57 7.04 1.68
C GLU A 108 8.84 6.34 2.83
N ALA A 109 9.31 5.13 3.17
CA ALA A 109 8.89 4.40 4.35
C ALA A 109 10.10 4.17 5.26
N GLU A 110 9.95 4.44 6.55
CA GLU A 110 10.95 4.15 7.58
C GLU A 110 10.57 2.84 8.29
N LEU A 111 11.47 1.87 8.28
CA LEU A 111 11.30 0.58 8.95
C LEU A 111 11.60 0.71 10.45
N ALA A 112 11.21 -0.30 11.24
CA ALA A 112 11.41 -0.30 12.69
C ALA A 112 12.88 -0.18 13.14
N ASP A 113 13.84 -0.52 12.29
CA ASP A 113 15.28 -0.37 12.56
C ASP A 113 15.84 1.01 12.15
N GLY A 114 14.98 1.93 11.67
CA GLY A 114 15.34 3.25 11.17
C GLY A 114 15.78 3.27 9.71
N THR A 115 15.82 2.12 9.03
CA THR A 115 16.13 2.06 7.60
C THR A 115 15.04 2.77 6.79
N ARG A 116 15.43 3.69 5.92
CA ARG A 116 14.51 4.33 4.96
C ARG A 116 14.57 3.65 3.60
N ILE A 117 13.40 3.38 3.05
CA ILE A 117 13.24 2.81 1.72
C ILE A 117 12.32 3.70 0.89
N THR A 118 12.63 3.82 -0.40
CA THR A 118 11.68 4.33 -1.40
C THR A 118 11.05 3.12 -2.07
N PRO A 119 9.75 2.86 -1.89
CA PRO A 119 9.15 1.66 -2.45
C PRO A 119 9.23 1.67 -4.00
N PRO A 120 9.68 0.58 -4.65
CA PRO A 120 9.95 0.60 -6.09
C PRO A 120 8.69 0.78 -6.96
N TRP A 121 7.50 0.57 -6.41
CA TRP A 121 6.22 0.75 -7.10
C TRP A 121 5.70 2.20 -7.09
N THR A 122 6.42 3.16 -6.49
CA THR A 122 5.98 4.56 -6.37
C THR A 122 6.62 5.51 -7.37
N HIS A 123 7.63 5.06 -8.12
CA HIS A 123 8.38 5.87 -9.09
C HIS A 123 8.41 5.23 -10.46
#